data_AF-A0A0X9TVC1-F1
#
_entry.id   AF-A0A0X9TVC1-F1
#
_cell.length_a   1.000
_cell.length_b   1.000
_cell.length_c   1.000
_cell.angle_alpha   90.00
_cell.angle_beta   90.00
_cell.angle_gamma   90.00
#
_symmetry.space_group_name_H-M   'P 1'
#
loop_
_entity.id
_entity.type
_entity.pdbx_description
1 polymer ?
#
loop_
_entity_poly.entity_id
_entity_poly.type
_entity_poly.pdbx_seq_one_letter_code
_entity_poly.pdbx_strand_id
1 'polypeptide(L)'
;MTGNSRFLFTQTTIKHKNYYQKVFDLFKPYCTQDPESYSRSWEDKKTKQIYESLSFAIITLLCFNQYRNKFYLNNIKIVLSDIFNLLTEIGLTHWIMNDGFKHGKGLHLNVYAFSIEDVDKLISTLEDKFKLKCSIHLKGGKPSPGGSATRGQAPRA
;
A
#
# COMPACT_ATOMS: atom_id res chain seq x y z
N MET A 1 -12.66 21.42 -5.47
CA MET A 1 -12.07 20.61 -6.56
C MET A 1 -13.20 19.97 -7.35
N THR A 2 -13.24 20.17 -8.66
CA THR A 2 -14.38 19.86 -9.56
C THR A 2 -14.10 18.69 -10.53
N GLY A 3 -13.24 17.73 -10.14
CA GLY A 3 -12.95 16.54 -10.95
C GLY A 3 -13.46 15.26 -10.27
N ASN A 4 -14.03 14.35 -11.04
CA ASN A 4 -14.33 12.99 -10.57
C ASN A 4 -13.01 12.24 -10.26
N SER A 5 -13.10 11.20 -9.44
CA SER A 5 -11.95 10.42 -8.98
C SER A 5 -11.78 9.17 -9.84
N ARG A 6 -10.51 8.76 -10.01
CA ARG A 6 -10.14 7.47 -10.60
C ARG A 6 -9.23 6.71 -9.66
N PHE A 7 -9.32 5.38 -9.72
CA PHE A 7 -8.42 4.46 -9.03
C PHE A 7 -7.40 3.90 -10.03
N LEU A 8 -6.13 3.95 -9.66
CA LEU A 8 -5.01 3.36 -10.39
C LEU A 8 -4.37 2.34 -9.47
N PHE A 9 -4.11 1.14 -9.97
CA PHE A 9 -3.44 0.11 -9.22
C PHE A 9 -2.27 -0.46 -10.01
N THR A 10 -1.11 -0.55 -9.36
CA THR A 10 0.14 -1.03 -9.96
C THR A 10 0.80 -2.01 -9.03
N GLN A 11 1.30 -3.12 -9.56
CA GLN A 11 2.05 -4.12 -8.82
C GLN A 11 3.22 -4.66 -9.64
N THR A 12 4.24 -5.18 -8.95
CA THR A 12 5.36 -5.85 -9.63
C THR A 12 4.93 -7.21 -10.17
N THR A 13 5.28 -7.49 -11.42
CA THR A 13 4.77 -8.66 -12.15
C THR A 13 5.19 -9.97 -11.49
N ILE A 14 6.46 -10.13 -11.14
CA ILE A 14 7.00 -11.43 -10.72
C ILE A 14 6.39 -11.91 -9.40
N LYS A 15 6.28 -11.02 -8.41
CA LYS A 15 5.87 -11.42 -7.05
C LYS A 15 4.37 -11.32 -6.80
N HIS A 16 3.70 -10.36 -7.45
CA HIS A 16 2.36 -9.97 -7.06
C HIS A 16 1.32 -10.17 -8.16
N LYS A 17 1.64 -10.86 -9.27
CA LYS A 17 0.70 -11.13 -10.38
C LYS A 17 -0.65 -11.69 -9.91
N ASN A 18 -0.64 -12.68 -9.01
CA ASN A 18 -1.88 -13.29 -8.54
C ASN A 18 -2.75 -12.33 -7.73
N TYR A 19 -2.12 -11.51 -6.87
CA TYR A 19 -2.85 -10.49 -6.12
C TYR A 19 -3.37 -9.40 -7.04
N TYR A 20 -2.54 -8.97 -7.99
CA TYR A 20 -2.92 -8.04 -9.04
C TYR A 20 -4.14 -8.52 -9.82
N GLN A 21 -4.15 -9.78 -10.28
CA GLN A 21 -5.27 -10.34 -11.02
C GLN A 21 -6.56 -10.33 -10.20
N LYS A 22 -6.51 -10.70 -8.92
CA LYS A 22 -7.68 -10.66 -8.03
C LYS A 22 -8.26 -9.24 -7.89
N VAL A 23 -7.40 -8.24 -7.74
CA VAL A 23 -7.83 -6.83 -7.66
C VAL A 23 -8.35 -6.35 -9.01
N PHE A 24 -7.69 -6.71 -10.11
CA PHE A 24 -8.14 -6.38 -11.46
C PHE A 24 -9.52 -6.95 -11.75
N ASP A 25 -9.77 -8.23 -11.44
CA ASP A 25 -11.06 -8.88 -11.68
C ASP A 25 -12.20 -8.20 -10.89
N LEU A 26 -11.93 -7.73 -9.67
CA LEU A 26 -12.88 -6.96 -8.85
C LEU A 26 -13.25 -5.62 -9.49
N PHE A 27 -12.28 -4.95 -10.12
CA PHE A 27 -12.47 -3.62 -10.72
C PHE A 27 -12.75 -3.63 -12.21
N LYS A 28 -12.69 -4.79 -12.88
CA LYS A 28 -12.92 -4.96 -14.33
C LYS A 28 -14.20 -4.28 -14.84
N PRO A 29 -15.35 -4.34 -14.13
CA PRO A 29 -16.57 -3.65 -14.57
C PRO A 29 -16.47 -2.12 -14.62
N TYR A 30 -15.48 -1.53 -13.93
CA TYR A 30 -15.25 -0.08 -13.87
C TYR A 30 -14.11 0.38 -14.79
N CYS A 31 -13.51 -0.51 -15.56
CA CYS A 31 -12.50 -0.16 -16.56
C CYS A 31 -13.16 0.24 -17.89
N THR A 32 -12.35 0.66 -18.86
CA THR A 32 -12.83 0.89 -20.24
C THR A 32 -13.32 -0.40 -20.88
N GLN A 33 -14.05 -0.29 -22.00
CA GLN A 33 -14.28 -1.45 -22.87
C GLN A 33 -12.91 -2.02 -23.29
N ASP A 34 -12.79 -3.34 -23.26
CA ASP A 34 -11.54 -4.10 -23.46
C ASP A 34 -10.41 -3.69 -22.50
N PRO A 35 -10.58 -3.91 -21.19
CA PRO A 35 -9.60 -3.49 -20.21
C PRO A 35 -8.32 -4.31 -20.34
N GLU A 36 -7.27 -3.67 -20.84
CA GLU A 36 -5.93 -4.26 -20.90
C GLU A 36 -5.09 -3.79 -19.72
N SER A 37 -4.31 -4.72 -19.16
CA SER A 37 -3.28 -4.36 -18.19
C SER A 37 -2.10 -3.72 -18.91
N TYR A 38 -1.70 -2.54 -18.46
CA TYR A 38 -0.49 -1.88 -18.93
C TYR A 38 0.73 -2.55 -18.30
N SER A 39 1.55 -3.22 -19.12
CA SER A 39 2.84 -3.71 -18.69
C SER A 39 3.91 -2.63 -18.89
N ARG A 40 4.82 -2.52 -17.93
CA ARG A 40 5.99 -1.64 -18.03
C ARG A 40 7.21 -2.38 -17.52
N SER A 41 8.26 -2.42 -18.35
CA SER A 41 9.58 -2.95 -17.98
C SER A 41 10.62 -1.84 -18.01
N TRP A 42 11.52 -1.81 -17.03
CA TRP A 42 12.62 -0.84 -16.98
C TRP A 42 13.85 -1.42 -16.30
N GLU A 43 15.03 -0.90 -16.66
CA GLU A 43 16.30 -1.26 -16.02
C GLU A 43 16.65 -0.23 -14.92
N ASP A 44 17.00 -0.71 -13.74
CA ASP A 44 17.63 0.12 -12.73
C ASP A 44 19.07 0.43 -13.12
N LYS A 45 19.39 1.71 -13.27
CA LYS A 45 20.70 2.17 -13.75
C LYS A 45 21.87 1.74 -12.85
N LYS A 46 21.63 1.54 -11.54
CA LYS A 46 22.66 1.23 -10.55
C LYS A 46 22.88 -0.28 -10.41
N THR A 47 21.80 -1.04 -10.28
CA THR A 47 21.88 -2.49 -10.04
C THR A 47 21.87 -3.30 -11.32
N LYS A 48 21.54 -2.68 -12.46
CA LYS A 48 21.32 -3.35 -13.76
C LYS A 48 20.21 -4.40 -13.73
N GLN A 49 19.37 -4.35 -12.71
CA GLN A 49 18.22 -5.24 -12.58
C GLN A 49 17.07 -4.74 -13.45
N ILE A 50 16.45 -5.65 -14.18
CA ILE A 50 15.22 -5.39 -14.92
C ILE A 50 14.03 -5.59 -13.97
N TYR A 51 13.15 -4.61 -13.92
CA TYR A 51 11.90 -4.65 -13.17
C TYR A 51 10.74 -4.57 -14.13
N GLU A 52 9.65 -5.26 -13.75
CA GLU A 52 8.41 -5.28 -14.50
C GLU A 52 7.23 -5.01 -13.58
N SER A 53 6.25 -4.29 -14.11
CA SER A 53 5.01 -3.99 -13.42
C SER A 53 3.80 -4.18 -14.32
N LEU A 54 2.67 -4.51 -13.69
CA LEU A 54 1.34 -4.51 -14.29
C LEU A 54 0.54 -3.38 -13.65
N SER A 55 -0.23 -2.65 -14.46
CA SER A 55 -1.10 -1.59 -13.99
C SER A 55 -2.45 -1.60 -14.69
N PHE A 56 -3.50 -1.17 -13.99
CA PHE A 56 -4.78 -0.83 -14.60
C PHE A 56 -5.32 0.46 -13.98
N ALA A 57 -6.21 1.12 -14.71
CA ALA A 57 -6.96 2.27 -14.22
C ALA A 57 -8.45 2.05 -14.50
N ILE A 58 -9.29 2.42 -13.55
CA ILE A 58 -10.72 2.55 -13.79
C ILE A 58 -11.03 3.87 -14.48
N ILE A 59 -12.19 3.96 -15.13
CA ILE A 59 -12.70 5.24 -15.64
C ILE A 59 -13.03 6.18 -14.47
N THR A 60 -13.07 7.49 -14.77
CA THR A 60 -13.27 8.51 -13.74
C THR A 60 -14.76 8.60 -13.39
N LEU A 61 -15.14 8.19 -12.17
CA LEU A 61 -16.55 8.09 -11.75
C LEU A 61 -16.84 8.86 -10.47
N LEU A 62 -18.02 9.50 -10.43
CA LEU A 62 -18.49 10.28 -9.29
C LEU A 62 -18.58 9.45 -8.00
N CYS A 63 -18.99 8.18 -8.12
CA CYS A 63 -19.12 7.27 -6.98
C CYS A 63 -17.80 7.00 -6.24
N PHE A 64 -16.64 7.26 -6.86
CA PHE A 64 -15.35 7.13 -6.19
C PHE A 64 -14.90 8.38 -5.41
N ASN A 65 -15.58 9.53 -5.60
CA ASN A 65 -15.24 10.76 -4.88
C ASN A 65 -15.40 10.61 -3.37
N GLN A 66 -16.39 9.83 -2.92
CA GLN A 66 -16.60 9.59 -1.49
C GLN A 66 -15.38 8.94 -0.82
N TYR A 67 -14.70 8.00 -1.51
CA TYR A 67 -13.51 7.35 -0.97
C TYR A 67 -12.32 8.32 -0.97
N ARG A 68 -12.14 9.07 -2.07
CA ARG A 68 -11.10 10.10 -2.13
C ARG A 68 -11.24 11.11 -0.99
N ASN A 69 -12.45 11.61 -0.77
CA ASN A 69 -12.72 12.62 0.26
C ASN A 69 -12.50 12.10 1.69
N LYS A 70 -12.66 10.79 1.93
CA LYS A 70 -12.37 10.16 3.23
C LYS A 70 -10.87 10.04 3.52
N PHE A 71 -10.04 9.89 2.49
CA PHE A 71 -8.61 9.59 2.64
C PHE A 71 -7.69 10.72 2.18
N TYR A 72 -8.23 11.84 1.69
CA TYR A 72 -7.45 12.99 1.24
C TYR A 72 -8.06 14.31 1.71
N LEU A 73 -7.31 15.07 2.50
CA LEU A 73 -7.63 16.44 2.91
C LEU A 73 -6.60 17.39 2.28
N ASN A 74 -7.06 18.40 1.53
CA ASN A 74 -6.17 19.33 0.82
C ASN A 74 -5.09 18.64 -0.03
N ASN A 75 -5.47 17.54 -0.70
CA ASN A 75 -4.59 16.67 -1.50
C ASN A 75 -3.49 15.92 -0.71
N ILE A 76 -3.51 15.99 0.62
CA ILE A 76 -2.64 15.23 1.50
C ILE A 76 -3.40 13.99 1.94
N LYS A 77 -2.75 12.82 1.83
CA LYS A 77 -3.31 11.55 2.27
C LYS A 77 -3.41 11.56 3.81
N ILE A 78 -4.56 11.17 4.34
CA ILE A 78 -4.84 11.13 5.79
C ILE A 78 -5.44 9.80 6.22
N VAL A 79 -5.35 9.49 7.51
CA VAL A 79 -6.13 8.43 8.16
C VAL A 79 -7.42 9.02 8.72
N LEU A 80 -8.55 8.50 8.22
CA LEU A 80 -9.89 8.88 8.67
C LEU A 80 -10.02 8.67 10.19
N SER A 81 -10.69 9.60 10.89
CA SER A 81 -10.96 9.46 12.32
C SER A 81 -11.72 8.18 12.68
N ASP A 82 -12.62 7.75 11.79
CA ASP A 82 -13.43 6.55 11.94
C ASP A 82 -12.80 5.30 11.28
N ILE A 83 -11.46 5.24 11.20
CA ILE A 83 -10.75 4.08 10.64
C ILE A 83 -11.03 2.80 11.43
N PHE A 84 -11.35 2.92 12.73
CA PHE A 84 -11.76 1.79 13.57
C PHE A 84 -12.95 1.03 12.98
N ASN A 85 -14.01 1.73 12.57
CA ASN A 85 -15.18 1.07 12.00
C ASN A 85 -14.94 0.65 10.54
N LEU A 86 -14.22 1.46 9.77
CA LEU A 86 -13.99 1.21 8.35
C LEU A 86 -13.05 0.03 8.07
N LEU A 87 -12.00 -0.16 8.88
CA LEU A 87 -10.98 -1.18 8.64
C LEU A 87 -11.49 -2.57 9.05
N THR A 88 -11.83 -3.41 8.08
CA THR A 88 -12.23 -4.81 8.28
C THR A 88 -11.03 -5.76 8.18
N GLU A 89 -11.22 -7.05 8.49
CA GLU A 89 -10.18 -8.08 8.29
C GLU A 89 -9.75 -8.21 6.82
N ILE A 90 -10.71 -8.06 5.89
CA ILE A 90 -10.43 -8.02 4.44
C ILE A 90 -9.59 -6.78 4.11
N GLY A 91 -9.97 -5.62 4.65
CA GLY A 91 -9.21 -4.37 4.48
C GLY A 91 -7.78 -4.48 5.01
N LEU A 92 -7.60 -5.06 6.20
CA LEU A 92 -6.29 -5.31 6.79
C LEU A 92 -5.47 -6.29 5.92
N THR A 93 -6.11 -7.32 5.38
CA THR A 93 -5.46 -8.28 4.48
C THR A 93 -4.96 -7.60 3.19
N HIS A 94 -5.77 -6.74 2.56
CA HIS A 94 -5.35 -5.93 1.41
C HIS A 94 -4.20 -4.98 1.76
N TRP A 95 -4.23 -4.38 2.94
CA TRP A 95 -3.15 -3.52 3.42
C TRP A 95 -1.84 -4.30 3.61
N ILE A 96 -1.89 -5.48 4.24
CA ILE A 96 -0.75 -6.38 4.40
C ILE A 96 -0.18 -6.82 3.04
N MET A 97 -1.04 -7.21 2.10
CA MET A 97 -0.59 -7.65 0.77
C MET A 97 0.06 -6.53 -0.05
N ASN A 98 -0.30 -5.27 0.23
CA ASN A 98 0.23 -4.12 -0.50
C ASN A 98 1.50 -3.54 0.13
N ASP A 99 1.49 -3.32 1.44
CA ASP A 99 2.50 -2.54 2.17
C ASP A 99 3.17 -3.34 3.30
N GLY A 100 2.81 -4.61 3.45
CA GLY A 100 3.35 -5.51 4.47
C GLY A 100 4.57 -6.31 4.01
N PHE A 101 5.47 -6.58 4.95
CA PHE A 101 6.55 -7.54 4.75
C PHE A 101 6.97 -8.17 6.08
N LYS A 102 7.58 -9.35 5.99
CA LYS A 102 8.09 -10.09 7.16
C LYS A 102 9.27 -9.35 7.79
N HIS A 103 9.21 -9.14 9.11
CA HIS A 103 10.32 -8.59 9.88
C HIS A 103 10.60 -9.45 11.12
N GLY A 104 11.66 -10.27 11.06
CA GLY A 104 11.96 -11.25 12.10
C GLY A 104 10.82 -12.26 12.28
N LYS A 105 10.25 -12.31 13.49
CA LYS A 105 9.07 -13.11 13.85
C LYS A 105 7.75 -12.34 13.68
N GLY A 106 7.80 -11.09 13.26
CA GLY A 106 6.63 -10.22 13.11
C GLY A 106 6.35 -9.79 11.68
N LEU A 107 5.37 -8.91 11.57
CA LEU A 107 4.95 -8.23 10.36
C LEU A 107 5.28 -6.74 10.49
N HIS A 108 5.81 -6.15 9.44
CA HIS A 108 6.01 -4.72 9.34
C HIS A 108 5.09 -4.16 8.26
N LEU A 109 4.37 -3.08 8.57
CA LEU A 109 3.52 -2.34 7.64
C LEU A 109 4.15 -0.98 7.32
N ASN A 110 4.36 -0.71 6.03
CA ASN A 110 4.91 0.57 5.58
C ASN A 110 3.86 1.69 5.69
N VAL A 111 4.15 2.73 6.49
CA VAL A 111 3.23 3.86 6.77
C VAL A 111 3.83 5.24 6.51
N TYR A 112 4.85 5.34 5.65
CA TYR A 112 5.62 6.59 5.40
C TYR A 112 4.81 7.74 4.80
N ALA A 113 3.64 7.44 4.25
CA ALA A 113 2.75 8.42 3.64
C ALA A 113 1.88 9.16 4.66
N PHE A 114 1.96 8.81 5.95
CA PHE A 114 1.08 9.32 7.01
C PHE A 114 1.88 10.10 8.07
N SER A 115 1.18 11.02 8.75
CA SER A 115 1.74 11.72 9.91
C SER A 115 1.82 10.80 11.13
N ILE A 116 2.51 11.21 12.20
CA ILE A 116 2.60 10.43 13.44
C ILE A 116 1.20 10.25 14.05
N GLU A 117 0.39 11.31 14.06
CA GLU A 117 -0.98 11.28 14.60
C GLU A 117 -1.88 10.29 13.83
N ASP A 118 -1.68 10.20 12.51
CA ASP A 118 -2.38 9.22 11.68
C ASP A 118 -1.89 7.79 11.91
N VAL A 119 -0.58 7.61 12.14
CA VAL A 119 -0.01 6.31 12.53
C VAL A 119 -0.52 5.86 13.90
N ASP A 120 -0.67 6.78 14.85
CA ASP A 120 -1.21 6.49 16.17
C ASP A 120 -2.66 5.98 16.08
N LYS A 121 -3.52 6.61 15.25
CA LYS A 121 -4.89 6.10 14.98
C LYS A 121 -4.89 4.67 14.42
N LEU A 122 -3.95 4.39 13.50
CA LEU A 122 -3.82 3.05 12.92
C LEU A 122 -3.39 2.04 14.00
N ILE A 123 -2.43 2.40 14.85
CA ILE A 123 -1.97 1.54 15.96
C ILE A 123 -3.10 1.26 16.94
N SER A 124 -3.80 2.29 17.41
CA SER A 124 -4.96 2.10 18.30
C SER A 124 -6.00 1.19 17.68
N THR A 125 -6.27 1.34 16.38
CA THR A 125 -7.20 0.44 15.67
C THR A 125 -6.70 -1.00 15.62
N LEU A 126 -5.41 -1.22 15.31
CA LEU A 126 -4.81 -2.56 15.27
C LEU A 126 -4.82 -3.24 16.65
N GLU A 127 -4.54 -2.48 17.70
CA GLU A 127 -4.51 -2.97 19.08
C GLU A 127 -5.92 -3.23 19.61
N ASP A 128 -6.84 -2.27 19.46
CA ASP A 128 -8.17 -2.36 20.07
C ASP A 128 -9.09 -3.29 19.30
N LYS A 129 -9.08 -3.25 17.95
CA LYS A 129 -9.98 -4.05 17.12
C LYS A 129 -9.43 -5.44 16.84
N PHE A 130 -8.16 -5.52 16.43
CA PHE A 130 -7.55 -6.76 15.95
C PHE A 130 -6.69 -7.45 17.02
N LYS A 131 -6.52 -6.84 18.19
CA LYS A 131 -5.73 -7.37 19.31
C LYS A 131 -4.27 -7.66 18.91
N LEU A 132 -3.74 -6.85 17.99
CA LEU A 132 -2.37 -6.94 17.51
C LEU A 132 -1.49 -5.97 18.29
N LYS A 133 -0.44 -6.48 18.94
CA LYS A 133 0.57 -5.62 19.58
C LYS A 133 1.38 -4.90 18.50
N CYS A 134 1.39 -3.57 18.51
CA CYS A 134 2.08 -2.77 17.51
C CYS A 134 3.13 -1.84 18.15
N SER A 135 4.10 -1.41 17.34
CA SER A 135 5.09 -0.41 17.75
C SER A 135 5.59 0.35 16.53
N ILE A 136 5.88 1.64 16.69
CA ILE A 136 6.44 2.46 15.62
C ILE A 136 7.95 2.22 15.54
N HIS A 137 8.44 1.90 14.35
CA HIS A 137 9.87 1.89 14.06
C HIS A 137 10.21 3.18 13.33
N LEU A 138 11.03 4.06 13.92
CA LEU A 138 11.44 5.32 13.30
C LEU A 138 12.84 5.20 12.68
N LYS A 139 13.08 5.89 11.56
CA LYS A 139 14.40 6.13 10.97
C LYS A 139 14.50 7.60 10.60
N GLY A 140 15.37 8.32 11.31
CA GLY A 140 15.58 9.76 11.10
C GLY A 140 14.35 10.63 11.40
N GLY A 141 13.52 10.26 12.39
CA GLY A 141 12.33 11.02 12.79
C GLY A 141 11.06 10.78 11.95
N LYS A 142 11.12 9.88 10.96
CA LYS A 142 9.96 9.37 10.22
C LYS A 142 9.79 7.88 10.48
N PRO A 143 8.59 7.29 10.33
CA PRO A 143 8.44 5.83 10.30
C PRO A 143 9.46 5.23 9.31
N SER A 144 10.07 4.08 9.62
CA SER A 144 11.18 3.48 8.87
C SER A 144 10.75 2.29 8.02
N PRO A 145 11.17 2.19 6.74
CA PRO A 145 11.17 0.93 6.00
C PRO A 145 12.10 -0.04 6.71
N GLY A 146 11.59 -1.22 7.07
CA GLY A 146 12.44 -2.34 7.43
C GLY A 146 13.27 -2.72 6.20
N GLY A 147 14.53 -2.28 6.20
CA GLY A 147 15.46 -2.59 5.15
C GLY A 147 15.78 -4.09 5.15
N SER A 148 15.64 -4.71 3.98
CA SER A 148 16.41 -5.88 3.58
C SER A 148 17.90 -5.60 3.81
N ALA A 149 18.46 -6.12 4.90
CA ALA A 149 19.91 -6.19 5.08
C ALA A 149 20.43 -7.41 4.31
N THR A 150 20.84 -7.22 3.06
CA THR A 150 21.76 -8.15 2.40
C THR A 150 23.16 -7.96 2.98
N ARG A 151 23.62 -9.01 3.69
CA ARG A 151 25.00 -9.42 4.03
C ARG A 151 26.13 -8.41 3.74
N GLY A 152 26.74 -7.91 4.80
CA GLY A 152 28.18 -7.70 4.88
C GLY A 152 28.74 -8.64 5.95
N GLN A 153 29.52 -9.63 5.55
CA GLN A 153 30.34 -10.43 6.47
C GLN A 153 31.31 -9.51 7.23
N ALA A 154 31.40 -9.69 8.54
CA ALA A 154 32.60 -9.36 9.30
C ALA A 154 33.06 -10.67 9.96
N PRO A 155 34.30 -11.14 9.74
CA PRO A 155 34.84 -12.24 10.51
C PRO A 155 35.27 -11.75 11.89
N ARG A 156 34.92 -12.52 12.92
CA ARG A 156 35.55 -12.59 14.25
C ARG A 156 35.46 -14.07 14.63
N ALA A 157 36.50 -14.81 14.98
CA ALA A 157 37.89 -14.50 15.32
C ALA A 157 38.88 -15.13 14.33
#